data_AF-A0ABD2F906-F1
#
_entry.id   AF-A0ABD2F906-F1
#
_cell.length_a   1.000
_cell.length_b   1.000
_cell.length_c   1.000
_cell.angle_alpha   90.00
_cell.angle_beta   90.00
_cell.angle_gamma   90.00
#
_symmetry.space_group_name_H-M   'P 1'
#
loop_
_entity.id
_entity.type
_entity.pdbx_description
1 polymer ?
#
loop_
_entity_poly.entity_id
_entity_poly.type
_entity_poly.pdbx_seq_one_letter_code
_entity_poly.pdbx_strand_id
1 'polypeptide(L)'
;MAAGDTPLYAQVSNKLKGRSTPSLLDPLLAVGFPAHSALKALAATGRKTAEEASDWLHCHRNDPSLDDPIPQEYALFLCPTGALLEKLQEFWRESKRQCAKNRAHEVFPHVTLCDFFTCEDQKVECLYEALKRAGDRILGSFPPVVPLVLHSSVSYLGFFLCGSPADIIQEFAVTFATEASVLADCTVKPCTKQLHLTLAHKFYPHHQRTLEQLARAIHPGHSCQWTAALYSRDMRFVHYQTLRALFQYKPQNEDELMLSPGDYIFVDPTQQEEASEGWVIGVSQRTGCRGFLPENYTDRASEADTWVKHRIYTFCLATDLNSRKDGEGGSRPNAEFPPPQTSRSFSSVQALQATVARKSVLVVRHGERVDQIFGKSWLRQCSTPDGKYHRPDLNFPCSLPRRSNGIKGFENDPPLSSCGVFQSRITGAALLDSGARITSAFTSPALRCVQTAKLILEELKLEKKIKIRVEPGIFEWTKWEPGKATPALMSLEELKEANFNVDTDYRSLLWVCASVKKTDRKGNGSW
;
A
#
# COMPACT_ATOMS: atom_id res chain seq x y z
N MET A 1 -30.31 -46.29 21.61
CA MET A 1 -28.91 -46.71 21.55
C MET A 1 -28.18 -45.71 20.69
N ALA A 2 -27.36 -44.88 21.33
CA ALA A 2 -26.37 -44.05 20.66
C ALA A 2 -25.19 -44.93 20.21
N ALA A 3 -24.56 -44.55 19.08
CA ALA A 3 -23.14 -44.68 18.73
C ALA A 3 -23.02 -44.73 17.18
N GLY A 4 -22.16 -43.97 16.51
CA GLY A 4 -21.07 -43.16 17.04
C GLY A 4 -20.72 -42.00 16.11
N ASP A 5 -20.51 -40.86 16.77
CA ASP A 5 -19.81 -39.70 16.24
C ASP A 5 -18.41 -40.10 15.77
N THR A 6 -18.04 -39.66 14.57
CA THR A 6 -16.65 -39.70 14.11
C THR A 6 -16.02 -38.36 14.46
N PRO A 7 -15.03 -38.29 15.36
CA PRO A 7 -14.44 -37.02 15.78
C PRO A 7 -13.60 -36.42 14.62
N LEU A 8 -13.98 -35.21 14.17
CA LEU A 8 -13.33 -34.42 13.11
C LEU A 8 -11.99 -33.77 13.53
N TYR A 9 -11.39 -34.19 14.65
CA TYR A 9 -10.07 -33.75 15.07
C TYR A 9 -9.11 -34.93 15.14
N ALA A 10 -8.31 -35.10 14.09
CA ALA A 10 -7.10 -35.90 14.17
C ALA A 10 -6.05 -35.13 15.00
N GLN A 11 -5.40 -35.85 15.93
CA GLN A 11 -4.38 -35.33 16.81
C GLN A 11 -3.24 -34.62 16.05
N VAL A 12 -2.76 -33.51 16.64
CA VAL A 12 -1.61 -32.74 16.17
C VAL A 12 -0.38 -33.65 16.06
N SER A 13 -0.01 -34.02 14.84
CA SER A 13 1.23 -34.72 14.53
C SER A 13 2.33 -33.70 14.19
N ASN A 14 3.18 -33.41 15.17
CA ASN A 14 4.40 -32.62 15.01
C ASN A 14 5.47 -33.39 14.21
N LYS A 15 5.38 -33.42 12.88
CA LYS A 15 6.53 -33.76 12.02
C LYS A 15 6.47 -33.08 10.65
N LEU A 16 7.12 -31.92 10.55
CA LEU A 16 7.80 -31.46 9.33
C LEU A 16 8.98 -30.57 9.77
N LYS A 17 10.13 -31.20 10.01
CA LYS A 17 11.41 -30.50 10.17
C LYS A 17 11.91 -30.07 8.79
N GLY A 18 11.65 -28.82 8.43
CA GLY A 18 12.30 -28.15 7.30
C GLY A 18 12.39 -26.67 7.64
N ARG A 19 13.62 -26.18 7.90
CA ARG A 19 14.04 -24.78 8.16
C ARG A 19 12.87 -23.76 8.10
N SER A 20 12.11 -23.66 9.19
CA SER A 20 10.83 -22.92 9.18
C SER A 20 11.05 -21.51 9.72
N THR A 21 10.44 -20.54 9.05
CA THR A 21 10.10 -19.24 9.64
C THR A 21 9.51 -19.43 11.05
N PRO A 22 9.77 -18.52 12.01
CA PRO A 22 9.17 -18.62 13.33
C PRO A 22 7.64 -18.66 13.20
N SER A 23 7.02 -19.64 13.87
CA SER A 23 5.58 -19.83 13.87
C SER A 23 4.90 -18.59 14.46
N LEU A 24 4.10 -17.88 13.64
CA LEU A 24 3.28 -16.76 14.11
C LEU A 24 2.15 -17.21 15.06
N LEU A 25 1.90 -18.52 15.14
CA LEU A 25 0.87 -19.10 16.00
C LEU A 25 1.32 -19.17 17.46
N ASP A 26 2.60 -19.47 17.71
CA ASP A 26 3.10 -19.74 19.07
C ASP A 26 2.90 -18.55 20.03
N PRO A 27 3.15 -17.28 19.63
CA PRO A 27 2.87 -16.13 20.48
C PRO A 27 1.38 -15.99 20.84
N LEU A 28 0.47 -16.29 19.90
CA LEU A 28 -0.97 -16.20 20.14
C LEU A 28 -1.46 -17.27 21.12
N LEU A 29 -0.93 -18.49 20.99
CA LEU A 29 -1.19 -19.58 21.94
C LEU A 29 -0.64 -19.26 23.34
N ALA A 30 0.53 -18.62 23.42
CA ALA A 30 1.14 -18.23 24.69
C ALA A 30 0.32 -17.17 25.44
N VAL A 31 -0.40 -16.31 24.71
CA VAL A 31 -1.35 -15.32 25.28
C VAL A 31 -2.68 -15.98 25.69
N GLY A 32 -2.92 -17.24 25.31
CA GLY A 32 -4.07 -18.04 25.71
C GLY A 32 -5.21 -18.09 24.71
N PHE A 33 -5.02 -17.61 23.47
CA PHE A 33 -6.04 -17.75 22.44
C PHE A 33 -6.18 -19.22 21.99
N PRO A 34 -7.42 -19.71 21.76
CA PRO A 34 -7.64 -21.02 21.15
C PRO A 34 -6.96 -21.12 19.78
N ALA A 35 -6.44 -22.29 19.44
CA ALA A 35 -5.67 -22.49 18.22
C ALA A 35 -6.47 -22.19 16.95
N HIS A 36 -7.75 -22.57 16.89
CA HIS A 36 -8.61 -22.31 15.74
C HIS A 36 -8.88 -20.81 15.55
N SER A 37 -9.20 -20.07 16.62
CA SER A 37 -9.40 -18.62 16.56
C SER A 37 -8.11 -17.88 16.19
N ALA A 38 -6.97 -18.31 16.72
CA ALA A 38 -5.66 -17.76 16.38
C ALA A 38 -5.31 -17.97 14.88
N LEU A 39 -5.58 -19.16 14.34
CA LEU A 39 -5.37 -19.45 12.92
C LEU A 39 -6.31 -18.64 12.03
N LYS A 40 -7.58 -18.50 12.41
CA LYS A 40 -8.53 -17.63 11.71
C LYS A 40 -8.06 -16.18 11.70
N ALA A 41 -7.62 -15.64 12.83
CA ALA A 41 -7.12 -14.28 12.93
C ALA A 41 -5.86 -14.07 12.07
N LEU A 42 -4.95 -15.04 12.07
CA LEU A 42 -3.78 -15.04 11.20
C LEU A 42 -4.20 -15.04 9.72
N ALA A 43 -5.18 -15.86 9.34
CA ALA A 43 -5.71 -15.84 7.97
C ALA A 43 -6.33 -14.47 7.66
N ALA A 44 -7.21 -13.93 8.52
CA ALA A 44 -7.94 -12.68 8.32
C ALA A 44 -7.04 -11.43 8.27
N THR A 45 -5.81 -11.54 8.78
CA THR A 45 -4.81 -10.45 8.74
C THR A 45 -3.72 -10.68 7.69
N GLY A 46 -3.80 -11.76 6.91
CA GLY A 46 -2.84 -12.07 5.85
C GLY A 46 -1.53 -12.67 6.36
N ARG A 47 -1.51 -13.11 7.62
CA ARG A 47 -0.34 -13.69 8.31
C ARG A 47 0.87 -12.76 8.23
N LYS A 48 0.67 -11.48 8.53
CA LYS A 48 1.71 -10.44 8.52
C LYS A 48 2.52 -10.47 9.81
N THR A 49 1.85 -10.36 10.96
CA THR A 49 2.47 -10.37 12.29
C THR A 49 1.54 -11.06 13.31
N ALA A 50 2.09 -11.51 14.43
CA ALA A 50 1.28 -12.07 15.52
C ALA A 50 0.51 -10.96 16.26
N GLU A 51 1.07 -9.75 16.31
CA GLU A 51 0.47 -8.58 16.93
C GLU A 51 -0.81 -8.16 16.21
N GLU A 52 -0.79 -8.06 14.87
CA GLU A 52 -1.99 -7.71 14.09
C GLU A 52 -3.10 -8.75 14.28
N ALA A 53 -2.76 -10.04 14.30
CA ALA A 53 -3.73 -11.11 14.57
C ALA A 53 -4.28 -11.05 16.01
N SER A 54 -3.43 -10.70 16.98
CA SER A 54 -3.87 -10.51 18.36
C SER A 54 -4.82 -9.32 18.48
N ASP A 55 -4.50 -8.16 17.89
CA ASP A 55 -5.36 -6.98 17.88
C ASP A 55 -6.71 -7.26 17.20
N TRP A 56 -6.68 -8.02 16.10
CA TRP A 56 -7.88 -8.46 15.41
C TRP A 56 -8.78 -9.31 16.34
N LEU A 57 -8.22 -10.28 17.07
CA LEU A 57 -8.96 -11.10 18.05
C LEU A 57 -9.56 -10.26 19.17
N HIS A 58 -8.81 -9.28 19.70
CA HIS A 58 -9.32 -8.40 20.74
C HIS A 58 -10.50 -7.55 20.25
N CYS A 59 -10.46 -7.10 18.99
CA CYS A 59 -11.56 -6.36 18.38
C CYS A 59 -12.78 -7.26 18.09
N HIS A 60 -12.57 -8.54 17.78
CA HIS A 60 -13.62 -9.54 17.51
C HIS A 60 -14.07 -10.31 18.75
N ARG A 61 -13.69 -9.89 19.96
CA ARG A 61 -14.08 -10.57 21.21
C ARG A 61 -15.61 -10.73 21.41
N ASN A 62 -16.40 -9.89 20.74
CA ASN A 62 -17.86 -9.88 20.77
C ASN A 62 -18.46 -10.29 19.40
N ASP A 63 -17.66 -10.82 18.47
CA ASP A 63 -18.17 -11.36 17.20
C ASP A 63 -18.87 -12.71 17.49
N PRO A 64 -20.19 -12.82 17.25
CA PRO A 64 -20.94 -14.05 17.52
C PRO A 64 -20.53 -15.23 16.64
N SER A 65 -19.82 -14.96 15.55
CA SER A 65 -19.39 -15.93 14.53
C SER A 65 -17.87 -16.13 14.48
N LEU A 66 -17.14 -15.63 15.50
CA LEU A 66 -15.68 -15.77 15.58
C LEU A 66 -15.24 -17.24 15.54
N ASP A 67 -15.99 -18.14 16.17
CA ASP A 67 -15.64 -19.56 16.29
C ASP A 67 -16.28 -20.45 15.22
N ASP A 68 -17.11 -19.88 14.33
CA ASP A 68 -17.72 -20.65 13.25
C ASP A 68 -16.65 -21.22 12.31
N PRO A 69 -16.75 -22.48 11.85
CA PRO A 69 -15.73 -23.09 10.99
C PRO A 69 -15.84 -22.62 9.53
N ILE A 70 -16.00 -21.32 9.30
CA ILE A 70 -16.11 -20.70 7.99
C ILE A 70 -14.72 -20.21 7.56
N PRO A 71 -14.08 -20.86 6.57
CA PRO A 71 -12.79 -20.42 6.07
C PRO A 71 -12.93 -19.14 5.23
N GLN A 72 -11.81 -18.47 5.00
CA GLN A 72 -11.76 -17.44 3.97
C GLN A 72 -11.79 -18.01 2.56
N GLU A 73 -12.23 -17.16 1.63
CA GLU A 73 -12.22 -17.43 0.21
C GLU A 73 -11.04 -16.70 -0.44
N TYR A 74 -10.23 -17.42 -1.21
CA TYR A 74 -8.99 -16.97 -1.81
C TYR A 74 -9.11 -16.86 -3.32
N ALA A 75 -8.34 -15.97 -3.92
CA ALA A 75 -8.17 -15.88 -5.37
C ALA A 75 -6.74 -15.45 -5.72
N LEU A 76 -6.25 -15.98 -6.85
CA LEU A 76 -4.95 -15.63 -7.39
C LEU A 76 -5.12 -14.70 -8.59
N PHE A 77 -4.41 -13.57 -8.53
CA PHE A 77 -4.45 -12.54 -9.56
C PHE A 77 -3.05 -12.27 -10.09
N LEU A 78 -2.93 -12.01 -11.39
CA LEU A 78 -1.73 -11.44 -11.99
C LEU A 78 -1.89 -9.93 -12.07
N CYS A 79 -1.06 -9.20 -11.34
CA CYS A 79 -1.15 -7.76 -11.20
C CYS A 79 0.01 -7.06 -11.92
N PRO A 80 -0.26 -6.03 -12.74
CA PRO A 80 0.80 -5.19 -13.28
C PRO A 80 1.35 -4.27 -12.19
N THR A 81 2.62 -3.91 -12.30
CA THR A 81 3.28 -2.94 -11.41
C THR A 81 4.01 -1.86 -12.21
N GLY A 82 4.42 -0.79 -11.54
CA GLY A 82 5.15 0.33 -12.15
C GLY A 82 4.29 1.16 -13.11
N ALA A 83 4.89 1.61 -14.22
CA ALA A 83 4.29 2.61 -15.11
C ALA A 83 2.93 2.19 -15.72
N LEU A 84 2.75 0.90 -16.03
CA LEU A 84 1.46 0.40 -16.53
C LEU A 84 0.38 0.53 -15.47
N LEU A 85 0.67 0.18 -14.21
CA LEU A 85 -0.28 0.30 -13.10
C LEU A 85 -0.69 1.76 -12.88
N GLU A 86 0.27 2.70 -12.93
CA GLU A 86 -0.01 4.13 -12.81
C GLU A 86 -0.98 4.62 -13.90
N LYS A 87 -0.79 4.18 -15.14
CA LYS A 87 -1.68 4.52 -16.27
C LYS A 87 -3.07 3.89 -16.15
N LEU A 88 -3.16 2.66 -15.65
CA LEU A 88 -4.43 2.01 -15.35
C LEU A 88 -5.20 2.74 -14.24
N GLN A 89 -4.50 3.17 -13.20
CA GLN A 89 -5.09 3.97 -12.11
C GLN A 89 -5.53 5.36 -12.57
N GLU A 90 -4.75 6.00 -13.46
CA GLU A 90 -5.12 7.26 -14.10
C GLU A 90 -6.38 7.09 -14.95
N PHE A 91 -6.44 6.04 -15.77
CA PHE A 91 -7.64 5.69 -16.52
C PHE A 91 -8.86 5.56 -15.60
N TRP A 92 -8.75 4.83 -14.49
CA TRP A 92 -9.88 4.64 -13.58
C TRP A 92 -10.34 5.89 -12.86
N ARG A 93 -9.39 6.76 -12.47
CA ARG A 93 -9.72 8.05 -11.90
C ARG A 93 -10.53 8.88 -12.88
N GLU A 94 -10.12 8.88 -14.14
CA GLU A 94 -10.75 9.67 -15.20
C GLU A 94 -12.08 9.07 -15.66
N SER A 95 -12.17 7.75 -15.82
CA SER A 95 -13.41 7.06 -16.17
C SER A 95 -14.45 7.21 -15.07
N LYS A 96 -14.07 7.13 -13.78
CA LYS A 96 -14.99 7.37 -12.67
C LYS A 96 -15.52 8.81 -12.68
N ARG A 97 -14.67 9.78 -13.03
CA ARG A 97 -15.03 11.20 -13.12
C ARG A 97 -15.98 11.50 -14.28
N GLN A 98 -15.72 10.96 -15.47
CA GLN A 98 -16.48 11.28 -16.68
C GLN A 98 -17.66 10.34 -16.95
N CYS A 99 -17.62 9.11 -16.43
CA CYS A 99 -18.55 8.04 -16.79
C CYS A 99 -19.17 7.34 -15.57
N ALA A 100 -19.03 7.93 -14.38
CA ALA A 100 -19.44 7.36 -13.10
C ALA A 100 -18.76 6.02 -12.75
N LYS A 101 -19.06 5.49 -11.55
CA LYS A 101 -18.53 4.20 -11.08
C LYS A 101 -19.21 3.06 -11.85
N ASN A 102 -18.43 2.31 -12.64
CA ASN A 102 -18.79 0.99 -13.16
C ASN A 102 -18.14 -0.14 -12.32
N ARG A 103 -18.51 -1.41 -12.61
CA ARG A 103 -18.10 -2.59 -11.82
C ARG A 103 -16.60 -2.90 -11.85
N ALA A 104 -15.84 -2.45 -12.85
CA ALA A 104 -14.39 -2.63 -12.87
C ALA A 104 -13.70 -1.88 -11.73
N HIS A 105 -14.29 -0.79 -11.24
CA HIS A 105 -13.74 0.01 -10.13
C HIS A 105 -13.95 -0.63 -8.75
N GLU A 106 -14.67 -1.75 -8.66
CA GLU A 106 -14.85 -2.47 -7.39
C GLU A 106 -13.57 -3.22 -6.99
N VAL A 107 -12.63 -3.41 -7.93
CA VAL A 107 -11.38 -4.16 -7.73
C VAL A 107 -10.19 -3.37 -8.31
N PHE A 108 -8.96 -3.72 -7.93
CA PHE A 108 -7.70 -3.18 -8.47
C PHE A 108 -7.39 -3.72 -9.89
N PRO A 109 -6.48 -3.14 -10.69
CA PRO A 109 -6.23 -3.65 -12.06
C PRO A 109 -5.53 -4.99 -12.00
N HIS A 110 -6.10 -6.02 -12.62
CA HIS A 110 -5.60 -7.38 -12.54
C HIS A 110 -6.04 -8.24 -13.73
N VAL A 111 -5.39 -9.40 -13.88
CA VAL A 111 -5.86 -10.54 -14.67
C VAL A 111 -6.20 -11.67 -13.70
N THR A 112 -7.41 -12.20 -13.78
CA THR A 112 -7.87 -13.31 -12.93
C THR A 112 -7.27 -14.64 -13.39
N LEU A 113 -6.58 -15.35 -12.50
CA LEU A 113 -5.90 -16.61 -12.82
C LEU A 113 -6.69 -17.85 -12.39
N CYS A 114 -7.55 -17.72 -11.39
CA CYS A 114 -8.43 -18.80 -10.95
C CYS A 114 -9.77 -18.25 -10.44
N ASP A 115 -10.77 -19.11 -10.39
CA ASP A 115 -11.98 -18.83 -9.62
C ASP A 115 -11.63 -18.69 -8.13
N PHE A 116 -12.52 -18.05 -7.38
CA PHE A 116 -12.43 -18.04 -5.94
C PHE A 116 -12.55 -19.47 -5.38
N PHE A 117 -11.78 -19.78 -4.34
CA PHE A 117 -11.74 -21.11 -3.69
C PHE A 117 -11.53 -20.97 -2.18
N THR A 118 -11.97 -21.95 -1.40
CA THR A 118 -11.78 -21.94 0.06
C THR A 118 -10.49 -22.66 0.45
N CYS A 119 -9.88 -22.23 1.55
CA CYS A 119 -8.73 -22.89 2.18
C CYS A 119 -8.89 -22.86 3.70
N GLU A 120 -8.73 -24.01 4.36
CA GLU A 120 -8.76 -24.09 5.82
C GLU A 120 -7.66 -23.20 6.44
N ASP A 121 -7.99 -22.51 7.53
CA ASP A 121 -7.09 -21.54 8.17
C ASP A 121 -5.73 -22.14 8.60
N GLN A 122 -5.72 -23.44 8.95
CA GLN A 122 -4.51 -24.18 9.30
C GLN A 122 -3.60 -24.49 8.10
N LYS A 123 -4.14 -24.52 6.88
CA LYS A 123 -3.42 -24.90 5.63
C LYS A 123 -2.94 -23.70 4.81
N VAL A 124 -3.19 -22.47 5.27
CA VAL A 124 -2.84 -21.24 4.55
C VAL A 124 -1.33 -21.11 4.28
N GLU A 125 -0.46 -21.58 5.19
CA GLU A 125 0.99 -21.62 4.93
C GLU A 125 1.34 -22.60 3.80
N CYS A 126 0.67 -23.75 3.73
CA CYS A 126 0.83 -24.68 2.61
C CYS A 126 0.40 -24.06 1.28
N LEU A 127 -0.64 -23.21 1.30
CA LEU A 127 -1.07 -22.45 0.13
C LEU A 127 -0.02 -21.41 -0.32
N TYR A 128 0.72 -20.81 0.62
CA TYR A 128 1.84 -19.91 0.30
C TYR A 128 2.99 -20.65 -0.36
N GLU A 129 3.32 -21.84 0.16
CA GLU A 129 4.33 -22.71 -0.43
C GLU A 129 3.91 -23.18 -1.82
N ALA A 130 2.62 -23.48 -2.04
CA ALA A 130 2.09 -23.80 -3.37
C ALA A 130 2.30 -22.66 -4.37
N LEU A 131 2.01 -21.41 -3.97
CA LEU A 131 2.28 -20.23 -4.80
C LEU A 131 3.77 -20.10 -5.13
N LYS A 132 4.64 -20.28 -4.12
CA LYS A 132 6.09 -20.21 -4.30
C LYS A 132 6.57 -21.28 -5.29
N ARG A 133 6.20 -22.54 -5.11
CA ARG A 133 6.61 -23.65 -5.99
C ARG A 133 6.12 -23.48 -7.41
N ALA A 134 4.87 -23.06 -7.60
CA ALA A 134 4.32 -22.78 -8.91
C ALA A 134 5.07 -21.63 -9.60
N GLY A 135 5.38 -20.57 -8.85
CA GLY A 135 6.14 -19.42 -9.35
C GLY A 135 7.58 -19.79 -9.72
N ASP A 136 8.27 -20.54 -8.86
CA ASP A 136 9.66 -20.99 -9.07
C ASP A 136 9.76 -21.86 -10.33
N ARG A 137 8.78 -22.74 -10.57
CA ARG A 137 8.75 -23.66 -11.72
C ARG A 137 8.72 -22.92 -13.06
N ILE A 138 8.02 -21.80 -13.15
CA ILE A 138 7.85 -21.05 -14.40
C ILE A 138 8.74 -19.81 -14.50
N LEU A 139 9.48 -19.46 -13.44
CA LEU A 139 10.24 -18.21 -13.38
C LEU A 139 11.17 -18.03 -14.58
N GLY A 140 11.81 -19.12 -15.02
CA GLY A 140 12.74 -19.11 -16.16
C GLY A 140 12.06 -18.97 -17.53
N SER A 141 10.81 -19.38 -17.66
CA SER A 141 10.03 -19.29 -18.91
C SER A 141 9.05 -18.11 -18.92
N PHE A 142 8.87 -17.42 -17.79
CA PHE A 142 7.90 -16.34 -17.67
C PHE A 142 8.17 -15.24 -18.72
N PRO A 143 7.14 -14.76 -19.46
CA PRO A 143 7.33 -13.84 -20.56
C PRO A 143 7.94 -12.51 -20.09
N PRO A 144 9.03 -12.03 -20.72
CA PRO A 144 9.66 -10.75 -20.36
C PRO A 144 8.76 -9.56 -20.73
N VAL A 145 7.86 -9.74 -21.70
CA VAL A 145 6.85 -8.77 -22.12
C VAL A 145 5.52 -9.51 -22.27
N VAL A 146 4.47 -9.01 -21.63
CA VAL A 146 3.11 -9.54 -21.76
C VAL A 146 2.35 -8.61 -22.72
N PRO A 147 2.03 -9.06 -23.94
CA PRO A 147 1.33 -8.23 -24.91
C PRO A 147 -0.13 -8.05 -24.48
N LEU A 148 -0.58 -6.79 -24.44
CA LEU A 148 -1.95 -6.42 -24.10
C LEU A 148 -2.65 -5.84 -25.34
N VAL A 149 -3.72 -6.49 -25.79
CA VAL A 149 -4.49 -6.08 -26.97
C VAL A 149 -5.81 -5.47 -26.52
N LEU A 150 -6.05 -4.19 -26.84
CA LEU A 150 -7.27 -3.51 -26.46
C LEU A 150 -8.47 -4.12 -27.21
N HIS A 151 -9.51 -4.47 -26.46
CA HIS A 151 -10.78 -4.93 -26.99
C HIS A 151 -11.92 -4.09 -26.40
N SER A 152 -12.84 -3.69 -27.27
CA SER A 152 -14.05 -2.96 -26.92
C SER A 152 -15.26 -3.67 -27.50
N SER A 153 -16.30 -3.83 -26.69
CA SER A 153 -17.59 -4.38 -27.11
C SER A 153 -18.72 -3.68 -26.34
N VAL A 154 -19.97 -4.08 -26.62
CA VAL A 154 -21.14 -3.49 -25.96
C VAL A 154 -21.04 -3.73 -24.46
N SER A 155 -20.86 -2.66 -23.69
CA SER A 155 -20.74 -2.67 -22.22
C SER A 155 -19.51 -3.36 -21.63
N TYR A 156 -18.47 -3.63 -22.43
CA TYR A 156 -17.18 -4.16 -21.95
C TYR A 156 -15.99 -3.50 -22.67
N LEU A 157 -14.94 -3.21 -21.91
CA LEU A 157 -13.68 -2.64 -22.38
C LEU A 157 -12.53 -3.22 -21.55
N GLY A 158 -11.51 -3.74 -22.21
CA GLY A 158 -10.37 -4.36 -21.52
C GLY A 158 -9.23 -4.72 -22.44
N PHE A 159 -8.13 -5.20 -21.87
CA PHE A 159 -7.01 -5.76 -22.61
C PHE A 159 -7.03 -7.28 -22.57
N PHE A 160 -6.90 -7.93 -23.72
CA PHE A 160 -6.70 -9.37 -23.79
C PHE A 160 -5.23 -9.72 -23.93
N LEU A 161 -4.84 -10.82 -23.31
CA LEU A 161 -3.55 -11.45 -23.49
C LEU A 161 -3.69 -12.51 -24.59
N CYS A 162 -2.74 -12.56 -25.51
CA CYS A 162 -2.77 -13.44 -26.68
C CYS A 162 -1.40 -14.10 -26.93
N GLY A 163 -1.42 -15.26 -27.60
CA GLY A 163 -0.23 -15.99 -28.02
C GLY A 163 0.50 -16.69 -26.88
N SER A 164 1.76 -17.07 -27.12
CA SER A 164 2.55 -17.87 -26.19
C SER A 164 2.70 -17.29 -24.77
N PRO A 165 2.76 -15.95 -24.55
CA PRO A 165 2.79 -15.41 -23.19
C PRO A 165 1.53 -15.74 -22.38
N ALA A 166 0.35 -15.78 -23.02
CA ALA A 166 -0.90 -16.12 -22.37
C ALA A 166 -0.91 -17.60 -21.95
N ASP A 167 -0.41 -18.49 -22.81
CA ASP A 167 -0.34 -19.93 -22.55
C ASP A 167 0.56 -20.23 -21.34
N ILE A 168 1.71 -19.56 -21.22
CA ILE A 168 2.61 -19.69 -20.06
C ILE A 168 1.94 -19.22 -18.76
N ILE A 169 1.16 -18.13 -18.81
CA ILE A 169 0.42 -17.63 -17.65
C ILE A 169 -0.76 -18.56 -17.30
N GLN A 170 -1.37 -19.22 -18.27
CA GLN A 170 -2.38 -20.26 -17.99
C GLN A 170 -1.74 -21.51 -17.38
N GLU A 171 -0.58 -21.94 -17.89
CA GLU A 171 0.20 -23.05 -17.31
C GLU A 171 0.60 -22.75 -15.86
N PHE A 172 0.97 -21.51 -15.55
CA PHE A 172 1.18 -21.06 -14.18
C PHE A 172 -0.04 -21.31 -13.28
N ALA A 173 -1.22 -20.89 -13.74
CA ALA A 173 -2.46 -21.03 -12.98
C ALA A 173 -2.81 -22.51 -12.73
N VAL A 174 -2.60 -23.37 -13.73
CA VAL A 174 -2.78 -24.82 -13.61
C VAL A 174 -1.77 -25.44 -12.64
N THR A 175 -0.51 -25.00 -12.70
CA THR A 175 0.53 -25.44 -11.78
C THR A 175 0.20 -25.04 -10.34
N PHE A 176 -0.21 -23.79 -10.12
CA PHE A 176 -0.67 -23.33 -8.81
C PHE A 176 -1.85 -24.16 -8.29
N ALA A 177 -2.85 -24.41 -9.13
CA ALA A 177 -4.00 -25.23 -8.75
C ALA A 177 -3.58 -26.66 -8.33
N THR A 178 -2.61 -27.24 -9.04
CA THR A 178 -2.07 -28.58 -8.73
C THR A 178 -1.30 -28.58 -7.41
N GLU A 179 -0.39 -27.63 -7.21
CA GLU A 179 0.38 -27.53 -5.96
C GLU A 179 -0.52 -27.20 -4.76
N ALA A 180 -1.54 -26.35 -4.94
CA ALA A 180 -2.51 -26.02 -3.90
C ALA A 180 -3.39 -27.23 -3.51
N SER A 181 -3.75 -28.08 -4.49
CA SER A 181 -4.45 -29.33 -4.23
C SER A 181 -3.56 -30.32 -3.47
N VAL A 182 -2.27 -30.42 -3.81
CA VAL A 182 -1.34 -31.37 -3.17
C VAL A 182 -0.93 -30.93 -1.75
N LEU A 183 -0.71 -29.64 -1.53
CA LEU A 183 -0.15 -29.13 -0.27
C LEU A 183 -1.21 -28.66 0.72
N ALA A 184 -2.33 -28.14 0.24
CA ALA A 184 -3.35 -27.49 1.06
C ALA A 184 -4.76 -28.09 0.89
N ASP A 185 -4.89 -29.22 0.18
CA ASP A 185 -6.16 -29.88 -0.14
C ASP A 185 -7.20 -28.95 -0.79
N CYS A 186 -6.74 -27.91 -1.49
CA CYS A 186 -7.63 -26.90 -2.09
C CYS A 186 -8.10 -27.33 -3.48
N THR A 187 -9.40 -27.19 -3.76
CA THR A 187 -9.94 -27.38 -5.12
C THR A 187 -9.93 -26.06 -5.87
N VAL A 188 -8.84 -25.78 -6.58
CA VAL A 188 -8.68 -24.53 -7.37
C VAL A 188 -9.05 -24.79 -8.82
N LYS A 189 -9.96 -23.98 -9.38
CA LYS A 189 -10.29 -24.01 -10.81
C LYS A 189 -9.50 -22.93 -11.55
N PRO A 190 -8.46 -23.29 -12.35
CA PRO A 190 -7.71 -22.30 -13.11
C PRO A 190 -8.57 -21.68 -14.22
N CYS A 191 -8.26 -20.44 -14.59
CA CYS A 191 -8.97 -19.70 -15.63
C CYS A 191 -8.72 -20.35 -17.00
N THR A 192 -9.73 -20.99 -17.55
CA THR A 192 -9.70 -21.62 -18.89
C THR A 192 -10.12 -20.67 -20.01
N LYS A 193 -10.71 -19.52 -19.66
CA LYS A 193 -11.09 -18.48 -20.61
C LYS A 193 -9.86 -17.69 -21.06
N GLN A 194 -10.02 -16.92 -22.12
CA GLN A 194 -8.98 -15.99 -22.56
C GLN A 194 -8.66 -14.99 -21.44
N LEU A 195 -7.39 -14.94 -21.06
CA LEU A 195 -6.90 -14.04 -20.02
C LEU A 195 -7.09 -12.58 -20.44
N HIS A 196 -7.60 -11.77 -19.53
CA HIS A 196 -7.90 -10.37 -19.79
C HIS A 196 -7.75 -9.52 -18.54
N LEU A 197 -7.38 -8.26 -18.76
CA LEU A 197 -7.40 -7.18 -17.78
C LEU A 197 -8.59 -6.28 -18.08
N THR A 198 -9.57 -6.24 -17.18
CA THR A 198 -10.78 -5.44 -17.39
C THR A 198 -10.54 -3.97 -17.05
N LEU A 199 -10.88 -3.07 -17.97
CA LEU A 199 -10.83 -1.62 -17.74
C LEU A 199 -12.20 -1.08 -17.31
N ALA A 200 -13.27 -1.51 -17.97
CA ALA A 200 -14.63 -1.10 -17.65
C ALA A 200 -15.59 -2.20 -18.09
N HIS A 201 -16.62 -2.47 -17.28
CA HIS A 201 -17.70 -3.35 -17.71
C HIS A 201 -19.02 -2.99 -17.02
N LYS A 202 -20.14 -3.40 -17.63
CA LYS A 202 -21.50 -3.03 -17.22
C LYS A 202 -21.69 -1.50 -17.12
N PHE A 203 -21.09 -0.75 -18.04
CA PHE A 203 -21.27 0.70 -18.17
C PHE A 203 -22.38 1.01 -19.18
N TYR A 204 -22.98 2.21 -19.06
CA TYR A 204 -24.01 2.65 -20.00
C TYR A 204 -23.45 2.85 -21.42
N PRO A 205 -24.19 2.47 -22.49
CA PRO A 205 -23.70 2.56 -23.87
C PRO A 205 -23.20 3.95 -24.28
N HIS A 206 -23.80 5.03 -23.77
CA HIS A 206 -23.37 6.41 -24.08
C HIS A 206 -21.98 6.77 -23.54
N HIS A 207 -21.45 6.02 -22.56
CA HIS A 207 -20.09 6.20 -22.05
C HIS A 207 -19.01 5.53 -22.92
N GLN A 208 -19.40 4.65 -23.86
CA GLN A 208 -18.46 3.81 -24.61
C GLN A 208 -17.38 4.64 -25.33
N ARG A 209 -17.77 5.70 -26.06
CA ARG A 209 -16.84 6.52 -26.83
C ARG A 209 -15.79 7.18 -25.94
N THR A 210 -16.19 7.70 -24.78
CA THR A 210 -15.30 8.34 -23.81
C THR A 210 -14.33 7.32 -23.21
N LEU A 211 -14.83 6.15 -22.81
CA LEU A 211 -14.01 5.08 -22.25
C LEU A 211 -12.97 4.56 -23.27
N GLU A 212 -13.36 4.38 -24.52
CA GLU A 212 -12.44 3.99 -25.61
C GLU A 212 -11.34 5.04 -25.85
N GLN A 213 -11.70 6.33 -25.81
CA GLN A 213 -10.73 7.42 -25.93
C GLN A 213 -9.71 7.41 -24.78
N LEU A 214 -10.18 7.23 -23.54
CA LEU A 214 -9.30 7.12 -22.37
C LEU A 214 -8.41 5.87 -22.45
N ALA A 215 -8.94 4.74 -22.89
CA ALA A 215 -8.18 3.49 -22.97
C ALA A 215 -7.05 3.55 -24.01
N ARG A 216 -7.24 4.30 -25.12
CA ARG A 216 -6.19 4.52 -26.13
C ARG A 216 -4.96 5.27 -25.60
N ALA A 217 -5.11 6.04 -24.51
CA ALA A 217 -3.98 6.72 -23.87
C ALA A 217 -3.08 5.76 -23.05
N ILE A 218 -3.56 4.54 -22.77
CA ILE A 218 -2.77 3.50 -22.11
C ILE A 218 -1.95 2.79 -23.19
N HIS A 219 -0.64 3.02 -23.24
CA HIS A 219 0.19 2.29 -24.20
C HIS A 219 0.51 0.88 -23.64
N PRO A 220 0.11 -0.21 -24.34
CA PRO A 220 0.39 -1.59 -23.90
C PRO A 220 1.88 -1.93 -23.75
N GLY A 221 2.75 -1.23 -24.49
CA GLY A 221 4.19 -1.49 -24.53
C GLY A 221 5.00 -0.89 -23.37
N HIS A 222 4.36 -0.29 -22.35
CA HIS A 222 5.09 0.19 -21.19
C HIS A 222 5.78 -0.98 -20.46
N SER A 223 7.05 -0.81 -20.11
CA SER A 223 7.75 -1.80 -19.28
C SER A 223 7.00 -1.93 -17.94
N CYS A 224 6.52 -3.13 -17.63
CA CYS A 224 5.88 -3.46 -16.37
C CYS A 224 6.46 -4.76 -15.84
N GLN A 225 6.58 -4.85 -14.52
CA GLN A 225 6.81 -6.12 -13.85
C GLN A 225 5.46 -6.70 -13.48
N TRP A 226 5.32 -8.00 -13.64
CA TRP A 226 4.12 -8.72 -13.26
C TRP A 226 4.35 -9.47 -11.95
N THR A 227 3.34 -9.44 -11.11
CA THR A 227 3.36 -10.18 -9.84
C THR A 227 2.11 -11.02 -9.73
N ALA A 228 2.26 -12.29 -9.35
CA ALA A 228 1.13 -13.09 -8.90
C ALA A 228 0.85 -12.74 -7.44
N ALA A 229 -0.37 -12.34 -7.12
CA ALA A 229 -0.76 -11.92 -5.78
C ALA A 229 -1.97 -12.72 -5.31
N LEU A 230 -1.81 -13.36 -4.16
CA LEU A 230 -2.86 -14.10 -3.48
C LEU A 230 -3.62 -13.15 -2.56
N TYR A 231 -4.92 -13.06 -2.78
CA TYR A 231 -5.85 -12.30 -1.95
C TYR A 231 -6.87 -13.23 -1.33
N SER A 232 -7.46 -12.79 -0.23
CA SER A 232 -8.62 -13.43 0.36
C SER A 232 -9.70 -12.42 0.73
N ARG A 233 -10.90 -12.93 0.92
CA ARG A 233 -12.05 -12.21 1.44
C ARG A 233 -12.84 -13.10 2.38
N ASP A 234 -13.62 -12.46 3.24
CA ASP A 234 -14.52 -13.16 4.15
C ASP A 234 -15.70 -13.75 3.38
N MET A 235 -15.84 -15.08 3.45
CA MET A 235 -16.87 -15.82 2.72
C MET A 235 -18.29 -15.44 3.17
N ARG A 236 -18.47 -14.95 4.40
CA ARG A 236 -19.77 -14.56 4.94
C ARG A 236 -20.39 -13.37 4.19
N PHE A 237 -19.55 -12.50 3.63
CA PHE A 237 -19.97 -11.19 3.11
C PHE A 237 -19.84 -11.06 1.59
N VAL A 238 -19.66 -12.17 0.85
CA VAL A 238 -19.45 -12.19 -0.61
C VAL A 238 -20.58 -11.51 -1.41
N HIS A 239 -21.80 -11.52 -0.88
CA HIS A 239 -22.97 -10.90 -1.52
C HIS A 239 -23.40 -9.59 -0.87
N TYR A 240 -22.63 -9.10 0.11
CA TYR A 240 -22.97 -7.91 0.86
C TYR A 240 -22.45 -6.68 0.13
N GLN A 241 -23.15 -5.57 0.30
CA GLN A 241 -22.65 -4.27 -0.09
C GLN A 241 -21.63 -3.78 0.93
N THR A 242 -20.46 -3.33 0.45
CA THR A 242 -19.44 -2.73 1.31
C THR A 242 -19.66 -1.22 1.41
N LEU A 243 -19.81 -0.71 2.62
CA LEU A 243 -19.86 0.71 2.95
C LEU A 243 -18.59 1.11 3.70
N ARG A 244 -18.20 2.38 3.58
CA ARG A 244 -17.12 2.99 4.35
C ARG A 244 -17.66 4.15 5.18
N ALA A 245 -17.39 4.15 6.47
CA ALA A 245 -17.74 5.23 7.38
C ALA A 245 -16.96 6.52 7.04
N LEU A 246 -17.67 7.62 6.86
CA LEU A 246 -17.10 8.94 6.62
C LEU A 246 -16.97 9.75 7.91
N PHE A 247 -17.87 9.51 8.87
CA PHE A 247 -17.95 10.25 10.12
C PHE A 247 -17.93 9.30 11.32
N GLN A 248 -17.53 9.84 12.47
CA GLN A 248 -17.61 9.11 13.73
C GLN A 248 -19.06 9.07 14.21
N TYR A 249 -19.49 7.93 14.71
CA TYR A 249 -20.80 7.75 15.34
C TYR A 249 -20.66 6.98 16.66
N LYS A 250 -21.27 7.52 17.72
CA LYS A 250 -21.36 6.86 19.01
C LYS A 250 -22.77 6.31 19.18
N PRO A 251 -22.93 5.00 19.46
CA PRO A 251 -24.22 4.39 19.74
C PRO A 251 -24.95 5.10 20.87
N GLN A 252 -26.25 5.32 20.69
CA GLN A 252 -27.20 5.76 21.71
C GLN A 252 -27.95 4.57 22.31
N ASN A 253 -28.14 3.51 21.53
CA ASN A 253 -28.81 2.26 21.92
C ASN A 253 -27.86 1.05 21.80
N GLU A 254 -28.20 -0.07 22.44
CA GLU A 254 -27.35 -1.28 22.45
C GLU A 254 -27.31 -2.03 21.12
N ASP A 255 -28.33 -1.85 20.28
CA ASP A 255 -28.46 -2.41 18.94
C ASP A 255 -27.78 -1.57 17.86
N GLU A 256 -27.19 -0.42 18.22
CA GLU A 256 -26.51 0.47 17.29
C GLU A 256 -25.00 0.20 17.19
N LEU A 257 -24.47 0.36 15.99
CA LEU A 257 -23.08 0.10 15.64
C LEU A 257 -22.23 1.37 15.78
N MET A 258 -21.14 1.27 16.56
CA MET A 258 -20.16 2.36 16.66
C MET A 258 -19.37 2.49 15.35
N LEU A 259 -19.28 3.71 14.82
CA LEU A 259 -18.52 4.01 13.60
C LEU A 259 -17.31 4.88 13.90
N SER A 260 -16.16 4.53 13.31
CA SER A 260 -14.99 5.41 13.20
C SER A 260 -14.72 5.73 11.73
N PRO A 261 -14.27 6.96 11.39
CA PRO A 261 -13.96 7.31 10.01
C PRO A 261 -12.96 6.33 9.39
N GLY A 262 -13.30 5.75 8.24
CA GLY A 262 -12.52 4.73 7.55
C GLY A 262 -12.90 3.28 7.87
N ASP A 263 -13.74 3.02 8.88
CA ASP A 263 -14.26 1.67 9.14
C ASP A 263 -15.09 1.18 7.93
N TYR A 264 -15.01 -0.13 7.66
CA TYR A 264 -15.84 -0.80 6.66
C TYR A 264 -17.01 -1.55 7.31
N ILE A 265 -18.15 -1.52 6.64
CA ILE A 265 -19.39 -2.15 7.08
C ILE A 265 -19.95 -2.99 5.93
N PHE A 266 -20.31 -4.23 6.22
CA PHE A 266 -20.99 -5.12 5.30
C PHE A 266 -22.49 -5.03 5.51
N VAL A 267 -23.23 -4.72 4.46
CA VAL A 267 -24.69 -4.56 4.49
C VAL A 267 -25.32 -5.58 3.55
N ASP A 268 -26.20 -6.42 4.08
CA ASP A 268 -27.02 -7.32 3.26
C ASP A 268 -28.23 -6.55 2.70
N PRO A 269 -28.33 -6.33 1.37
CA PRO A 269 -29.46 -5.59 0.80
C PRO A 269 -30.81 -6.27 1.01
N THR A 270 -30.84 -7.57 1.33
CA THR A 270 -32.08 -8.33 1.55
C THR A 270 -32.62 -8.23 2.96
N GLN A 271 -31.80 -7.79 3.93
CA GLN A 271 -32.15 -7.74 5.35
C GLN A 271 -32.27 -6.30 5.88
N GLN A 272 -33.01 -5.46 5.16
CA GLN A 272 -33.20 -4.04 5.51
C GLN A 272 -34.63 -3.68 5.90
N GLU A 273 -35.56 -4.65 5.97
CA GLU A 273 -36.97 -4.39 6.30
C GLU A 273 -37.18 -3.87 7.73
N GLU A 274 -36.30 -4.25 8.65
CA GLU A 274 -36.30 -3.80 10.05
C GLU A 274 -35.72 -2.38 10.21
N ALA A 275 -35.04 -1.84 9.19
CA ALA A 275 -34.40 -0.54 9.26
C ALA A 275 -35.42 0.58 9.03
N SER A 276 -35.46 1.52 9.97
CA SER A 276 -36.23 2.76 9.81
C SER A 276 -35.54 3.70 8.80
N GLU A 277 -36.30 4.66 8.27
CA GLU A 277 -35.78 5.65 7.31
C GLU A 277 -34.51 6.36 7.83
N GLY A 278 -33.46 6.39 7.00
CA GLY A 278 -32.16 6.99 7.34
C GLY A 278 -31.21 6.08 8.12
N TRP A 279 -31.63 4.86 8.45
CA TRP A 279 -30.81 3.84 9.11
C TRP A 279 -30.60 2.64 8.20
N VAL A 280 -29.50 1.93 8.42
CA VAL A 280 -29.17 0.69 7.73
C VAL A 280 -28.63 -0.31 8.74
N ILE A 281 -28.89 -1.59 8.52
CA ILE A 281 -28.34 -2.66 9.36
C ILE A 281 -27.10 -3.23 8.68
N GLY A 282 -25.99 -3.28 9.41
CA GLY A 282 -24.73 -3.79 8.88
C GLY A 282 -23.88 -4.49 9.93
N VAL A 283 -22.84 -5.17 9.44
CA VAL A 283 -21.83 -5.86 10.24
C VAL A 283 -20.52 -5.10 10.12
N SER A 284 -19.93 -4.72 11.26
CA SER A 284 -18.62 -4.07 11.27
C SER A 284 -17.53 -5.06 10.83
N GLN A 285 -16.72 -4.71 9.84
CA GLN A 285 -15.52 -5.49 9.51
C GLN A 285 -14.52 -5.52 10.69
N ARG A 286 -14.47 -4.46 11.48
CA ARG A 286 -13.49 -4.31 12.57
C ARG A 286 -13.81 -5.17 13.78
N THR A 287 -15.10 -5.37 14.08
CA THR A 287 -15.51 -6.06 15.31
C THR A 287 -16.36 -7.31 15.07
N GLY A 288 -16.81 -7.56 13.84
CA GLY A 288 -17.75 -8.64 13.51
C GLY A 288 -19.17 -8.46 14.07
N CYS A 289 -19.43 -7.37 14.81
CA CYS A 289 -20.74 -7.13 15.42
C CYS A 289 -21.73 -6.58 14.39
N ARG A 290 -22.99 -7.04 14.47
CA ARG A 290 -24.14 -6.52 13.73
C ARG A 290 -24.82 -5.40 14.51
N GLY A 291 -25.28 -4.35 13.83
CA GLY A 291 -26.10 -3.31 14.45
C GLY A 291 -26.63 -2.28 13.44
N PHE A 292 -27.45 -1.36 13.94
CA PHE A 292 -27.97 -0.22 13.19
C PHE A 292 -26.93 0.89 13.07
N LEU A 293 -26.86 1.54 11.91
CA LEU A 293 -26.00 2.69 11.69
C LEU A 293 -26.71 3.75 10.83
N PRO A 294 -26.38 5.04 10.98
CA PRO A 294 -26.92 6.09 10.11
C PRO A 294 -26.42 5.94 8.68
N GLU A 295 -27.31 5.84 7.70
CA GLU A 295 -26.95 5.63 6.29
C GLU A 295 -26.11 6.80 5.75
N ASN A 296 -26.49 8.03 6.10
CA ASN A 296 -25.82 9.27 5.70
C ASN A 296 -24.41 9.45 6.28
N TYR A 297 -23.97 8.55 7.16
CA TYR A 297 -22.61 8.56 7.72
C TYR A 297 -21.64 7.71 6.91
N THR A 298 -22.11 7.08 5.85
CA THR A 298 -21.35 6.13 5.05
C THR A 298 -21.40 6.46 3.56
N ASP A 299 -20.44 5.92 2.80
CA ASP A 299 -20.45 5.95 1.35
C ASP A 299 -20.10 4.56 0.80
N ARG A 300 -20.47 4.27 -0.46
CA ARG A 300 -20.18 2.97 -1.08
C ARG A 300 -18.67 2.80 -1.27
N ALA A 301 -18.12 1.78 -0.64
CA ALA A 301 -16.73 1.37 -0.81
C ALA A 301 -16.56 0.47 -2.06
N SER A 302 -15.31 0.19 -2.42
CA SER A 302 -15.02 -0.88 -3.37
C SER A 302 -14.92 -2.22 -2.62
N GLU A 303 -15.42 -3.30 -3.21
CA GLU A 303 -15.40 -4.63 -2.58
C GLU A 303 -13.98 -5.04 -2.17
N ALA A 304 -13.01 -4.83 -3.07
CA ALA A 304 -11.62 -5.19 -2.85
C ALA A 304 -10.90 -4.36 -1.78
N ASP A 305 -11.51 -3.27 -1.29
CA ASP A 305 -10.95 -2.49 -0.18
C ASP A 305 -10.90 -3.30 1.12
N THR A 306 -11.76 -4.32 1.26
CA THR A 306 -11.81 -5.21 2.42
C THR A 306 -11.02 -6.50 2.24
N TRP A 307 -10.48 -6.74 1.04
CA TRP A 307 -9.73 -7.96 0.75
C TRP A 307 -8.36 -7.93 1.41
N VAL A 308 -7.94 -9.08 1.90
CA VAL A 308 -6.67 -9.25 2.59
C VAL A 308 -5.63 -9.70 1.57
N LYS A 309 -4.50 -9.00 1.50
CA LYS A 309 -3.37 -9.39 0.66
C LYS A 309 -2.44 -10.30 1.45
N HIS A 310 -2.17 -11.50 0.93
CA HIS A 310 -1.37 -12.52 1.62
C HIS A 310 0.08 -12.54 1.13
N ARG A 311 0.33 -13.22 0.01
CA ARG A 311 1.66 -13.40 -0.57
C ARG A 311 1.69 -12.93 -2.01
N ILE A 312 2.88 -12.47 -2.39
CA ILE A 312 3.17 -11.97 -3.73
C ILE A 312 4.36 -12.76 -4.23
N TYR A 313 4.25 -13.28 -5.44
CA TYR A 313 5.35 -13.84 -6.19
C TYR A 313 5.69 -12.88 -7.33
N THR A 314 6.95 -12.44 -7.41
CA THR A 314 7.43 -11.50 -8.42
C THR A 314 8.19 -12.25 -9.49
N PHE A 315 7.73 -12.16 -10.74
CA PHE A 315 8.42 -12.75 -11.88
C PHE A 315 9.57 -11.82 -12.31
N CYS A 316 10.69 -11.92 -11.61
CA CYS A 316 11.93 -11.25 -11.97
C CYS A 316 13.06 -12.27 -11.93
N LEU A 317 13.79 -12.40 -13.05
CA LEU A 317 15.09 -13.06 -13.04
C LEU A 317 16.01 -12.18 -12.18
N ALA A 318 16.23 -12.58 -10.93
CA ALA A 318 17.41 -12.13 -10.21
C ALA A 318 18.59 -12.49 -11.12
N THR A 319 19.31 -11.48 -11.58
CA THR A 319 20.65 -11.74 -12.13
C THR A 319 21.46 -12.19 -10.92
N ASP A 320 21.64 -13.51 -10.80
CA ASP A 320 22.41 -14.14 -9.74
C ASP A 320 23.83 -13.56 -9.74
N LEU A 321 24.05 -12.55 -8.89
CA LEU A 321 25.36 -12.00 -8.61
C LEU A 321 26.13 -12.83 -7.56
N ASN A 322 25.69 -14.05 -7.26
CA ASN A 322 26.36 -14.93 -6.30
C ASN A 322 26.29 -16.41 -6.73
N SER A 323 27.06 -16.78 -7.75
CA SER A 323 27.64 -18.13 -7.82
C SER A 323 29.00 -18.09 -8.53
N ARG A 324 30.02 -17.59 -7.84
CA ARG A 324 31.42 -17.94 -8.09
C ARG A 324 32.23 -17.67 -6.83
N LYS A 325 32.19 -18.64 -5.93
CA LYS A 325 33.22 -18.79 -4.91
C LYS A 325 33.59 -20.27 -4.88
N ASP A 326 34.42 -20.66 -5.84
CA ASP A 326 35.23 -21.87 -5.77
C ASP A 326 36.68 -21.49 -6.06
N GLY A 327 37.57 -22.16 -5.33
CA GLY A 327 38.90 -21.73 -4.94
C GLY A 327 39.91 -21.45 -6.05
N GLU A 328 40.78 -20.47 -5.79
CA GLU A 328 42.11 -20.41 -6.38
C GLU A 328 43.03 -21.41 -5.69
N GLY A 329 43.64 -22.28 -6.48
CA GLY A 329 44.81 -23.09 -6.16
C GLY A 329 45.45 -23.51 -7.47
N GLY A 330 46.49 -22.79 -7.89
CA GLY A 330 46.96 -22.73 -9.27
C GLY A 330 47.74 -23.94 -9.80
N SER A 331 47.95 -23.95 -11.11
CA SER A 331 49.20 -24.29 -11.82
C SER A 331 48.98 -24.28 -13.35
N ARG A 332 49.81 -23.51 -14.06
CA ARG A 332 50.14 -23.64 -15.52
C ARG A 332 51.51 -24.35 -15.60
N PRO A 333 52.00 -24.91 -16.74
CA PRO A 333 51.93 -24.30 -18.09
C PRO A 333 51.99 -25.21 -19.36
N ASN A 334 51.80 -24.53 -20.51
CA ASN A 334 52.39 -24.72 -21.86
C ASN A 334 52.09 -25.94 -22.76
N ALA A 335 51.57 -25.66 -23.98
CA ALA A 335 52.12 -26.09 -25.28
C ALA A 335 51.49 -25.31 -26.47
N GLU A 336 52.25 -25.17 -27.56
CA GLU A 336 52.15 -24.22 -28.70
C GLU A 336 51.34 -24.71 -29.94
N PHE A 337 50.60 -23.77 -30.60
CA PHE A 337 50.38 -23.44 -32.06
C PHE A 337 50.26 -24.53 -33.19
N PRO A 338 49.69 -24.26 -34.43
CA PRO A 338 48.89 -23.15 -35.02
C PRO A 338 47.69 -23.62 -35.96
N PRO A 339 47.21 -22.92 -37.05
CA PRO A 339 45.80 -22.50 -37.32
C PRO A 339 45.15 -23.24 -38.55
N PRO A 340 44.02 -22.87 -39.24
CA PRO A 340 43.32 -21.58 -39.29
C PRO A 340 41.76 -21.57 -39.55
N GLN A 341 41.26 -20.33 -39.67
CA GLN A 341 40.17 -19.83 -40.54
C GLN A 341 38.78 -19.46 -39.98
N THR A 342 38.53 -18.15 -40.14
CA THR A 342 37.27 -17.48 -40.52
C THR A 342 36.14 -17.41 -39.50
N SER A 343 35.99 -16.26 -38.85
CA SER A 343 35.16 -15.15 -39.37
C SER A 343 34.57 -14.29 -38.25
N ARG A 344 34.42 -12.99 -38.57
CA ARG A 344 33.55 -11.98 -37.95
C ARG A 344 34.09 -11.20 -36.73
N SER A 345 34.43 -9.97 -37.09
CA SER A 345 33.89 -8.73 -36.51
C SER A 345 34.53 -8.22 -35.22
N PHE A 346 35.41 -7.25 -35.45
CA PHE A 346 35.77 -6.21 -34.49
C PHE A 346 34.53 -5.47 -33.93
N SER A 347 34.73 -4.96 -32.72
CA SER A 347 33.96 -3.93 -32.00
C SER A 347 32.64 -4.34 -31.32
N SER A 348 32.77 -4.73 -30.05
CA SER A 348 31.71 -4.50 -29.04
C SER A 348 32.27 -4.05 -27.69
N VAL A 349 33.42 -3.36 -27.70
CA VAL A 349 33.91 -2.57 -26.54
C VAL A 349 33.19 -1.21 -26.44
N GLN A 350 32.18 -0.96 -27.28
CA GLN A 350 31.31 0.21 -27.22
C GLN A 350 29.83 -0.20 -27.26
N ALA A 351 29.41 -1.01 -26.29
CA ALA A 351 28.02 -1.05 -25.85
C ALA A 351 27.97 -1.40 -24.36
N LEU A 352 28.84 -0.78 -23.56
CA LEU A 352 28.62 -0.61 -22.13
C LEU A 352 27.36 0.24 -21.96
N GLN A 353 26.24 -0.47 -21.87
CA GLN A 353 25.01 -0.17 -21.15
C GLN A 353 24.94 1.26 -20.60
N ALA A 354 24.33 2.15 -21.40
CA ALA A 354 23.49 3.20 -20.86
C ALA A 354 22.32 2.54 -20.10
N THR A 355 22.56 2.13 -18.85
CA THR A 355 21.51 1.88 -17.88
C THR A 355 20.81 3.22 -17.66
N VAL A 356 19.66 3.42 -18.31
CA VAL A 356 18.82 4.59 -18.09
C VAL A 356 18.45 4.61 -16.61
N ALA A 357 19.11 5.46 -15.82
CA ALA A 357 18.80 5.67 -14.43
C ALA A 357 17.34 6.14 -14.32
N ARG A 358 16.45 5.25 -13.89
CA ARG A 358 15.03 5.57 -13.66
C ARG A 358 14.96 6.66 -12.58
N LYS A 359 14.22 7.75 -12.86
CA LYS A 359 13.91 8.77 -11.85
C LYS A 359 12.83 8.23 -10.93
N SER A 360 13.16 8.01 -9.66
CA SER A 360 12.21 7.57 -8.63
C SER A 360 11.87 8.73 -7.69
N VAL A 361 10.63 8.79 -7.23
CA VAL A 361 10.16 9.76 -6.24
C VAL A 361 9.79 9.00 -4.97
N LEU A 362 10.36 9.43 -3.84
CA LEU A 362 10.03 8.90 -2.51
C LEU A 362 9.25 9.97 -1.74
N VAL A 363 8.04 9.63 -1.30
CA VAL A 363 7.20 10.51 -0.47
C VAL A 363 7.27 10.02 0.97
N VAL A 364 7.67 10.90 1.88
CA VAL A 364 7.86 10.58 3.31
C VAL A 364 7.01 11.52 4.15
N ARG A 365 6.20 10.97 5.05
CA ARG A 365 5.48 11.76 6.06
C ARG A 365 6.46 12.22 7.14
N HIS A 366 6.25 13.41 7.71
CA HIS A 366 7.04 13.86 8.86
C HIS A 366 6.94 12.89 10.05
N GLY A 367 7.97 12.86 10.90
CA GLY A 367 7.94 12.10 12.16
C GLY A 367 6.92 12.61 13.18
N GLU A 368 6.83 11.93 14.32
CA GLU A 368 5.96 12.30 15.45
C GLU A 368 6.13 13.77 15.87
N ARG A 369 5.00 14.46 16.08
CA ARG A 369 4.96 15.86 16.52
C ARG A 369 4.71 15.96 18.02
N VAL A 370 5.26 16.99 18.65
CA VAL A 370 5.02 17.26 20.09
C VAL A 370 3.56 17.53 20.43
N ASP A 371 2.82 18.24 19.58
CA ASP A 371 1.42 18.60 19.85
C ASP A 371 0.46 17.40 19.75
N GLN A 372 0.84 16.37 18.99
CA GLN A 372 0.07 15.12 18.91
C GLN A 372 0.15 14.31 20.21
N ILE A 373 1.31 14.37 20.90
CA ILE A 373 1.54 13.62 22.13
C ILE A 373 1.10 14.40 23.36
N PHE A 374 1.49 15.67 23.44
CA PHE A 374 1.27 16.51 24.62
C PHE A 374 0.00 17.37 24.53
N GLY A 375 -0.76 17.23 23.44
CA GLY A 375 -2.04 17.89 23.22
C GLY A 375 -1.93 19.38 22.91
N LYS A 376 -3.08 20.06 22.82
CA LYS A 376 -3.17 21.48 22.40
C LYS A 376 -2.45 22.45 23.34
N SER A 377 -2.23 22.06 24.60
CA SER A 377 -1.55 22.89 25.61
C SER A 377 -0.04 22.63 25.70
N TRP A 378 0.54 21.83 24.79
CA TRP A 378 1.96 21.45 24.81
C TRP A 378 2.92 22.64 24.98
N LEU A 379 2.59 23.77 24.34
CA LEU A 379 3.43 24.96 24.39
C LEU A 379 3.47 25.59 25.79
N ARG A 380 2.34 25.55 26.53
CA ARG A 380 2.29 26.01 27.92
C ARG A 380 3.08 25.10 28.84
N GLN A 381 3.09 23.80 28.57
CA GLN A 381 3.84 22.82 29.37
C GLN A 381 5.35 23.03 29.25
N CYS A 382 5.86 23.47 28.10
CA CYS A 382 7.30 23.68 27.88
C CYS A 382 7.74 25.16 27.95
N SER A 383 6.84 26.07 28.33
CA SER A 383 7.15 27.50 28.51
C SER A 383 7.26 27.86 29.98
N THR A 384 8.40 28.45 30.36
CA THR A 384 8.58 29.07 31.69
C THR A 384 7.84 30.41 31.77
N PRO A 385 7.58 30.95 32.99
CA PRO A 385 6.94 32.25 33.17
C PRO A 385 7.65 33.43 32.48
N ASP A 386 8.97 33.35 32.31
CA ASP A 386 9.79 34.31 31.58
C ASP A 386 9.82 34.07 30.05
N GLY A 387 9.00 33.14 29.55
CA GLY A 387 8.83 32.88 28.12
C GLY A 387 9.96 32.06 27.49
N LYS A 388 10.82 31.42 28.30
CA LYS A 388 11.89 30.54 27.82
C LYS A 388 11.41 29.09 27.71
N TYR A 389 12.00 28.39 26.73
CA TYR A 389 11.80 26.96 26.57
C TYR A 389 12.48 26.18 27.71
N HIS A 390 11.76 25.24 28.30
CA HIS A 390 12.32 24.18 29.12
C HIS A 390 11.75 22.84 28.66
N ARG A 391 12.43 21.74 29.00
CA ARG A 391 12.06 20.40 28.54
C ARG A 391 11.40 19.62 29.69
N PRO A 392 10.06 19.61 29.81
CA PRO A 392 9.36 18.99 30.95
C PRO A 392 9.33 17.46 30.87
N ASP A 393 9.42 16.89 29.66
CA ASP A 393 9.43 15.45 29.41
C ASP A 393 10.52 15.11 28.36
N LEU A 394 11.12 13.92 28.46
CA LEU A 394 12.23 13.50 27.57
C LEU A 394 11.83 13.41 26.09
N ASN A 395 10.54 13.25 25.80
CA ASN A 395 10.03 13.22 24.44
C ASN A 395 9.82 14.63 23.84
N PHE A 396 9.98 15.71 24.61
CA PHE A 396 10.17 17.04 24.02
C PHE A 396 11.60 17.19 23.46
N PRO A 397 11.82 18.02 22.42
CA PRO A 397 13.14 18.21 21.84
C PRO A 397 14.15 18.85 22.83
N CYS A 398 15.45 18.63 22.65
CA CYS A 398 16.48 19.24 23.51
C CYS A 398 16.48 20.78 23.47
N SER A 399 16.00 21.36 22.36
CA SER A 399 15.97 22.81 22.12
C SER A 399 14.98 23.14 21.01
N LEU A 400 14.46 24.37 21.02
CA LEU A 400 13.67 24.92 19.91
C LEU A 400 14.53 25.87 19.07
N PRO A 401 14.32 25.95 17.74
CA PRO A 401 15.00 26.92 16.90
C PRO A 401 14.61 28.35 17.28
N ARG A 402 15.49 29.32 17.00
CA ARG A 402 15.15 30.73 17.19
C ARG A 402 14.15 31.18 16.12
N ARG A 403 13.20 32.03 16.52
CA ARG A 403 12.15 32.57 15.66
C ARG A 403 11.89 34.02 16.03
N SER A 404 11.56 34.85 15.04
CA SER A 404 11.18 36.26 15.20
C SER A 404 10.01 36.45 16.18
N ASN A 405 9.02 35.56 16.15
CA ASN A 405 7.84 35.60 17.02
C ASN A 405 8.03 34.86 18.36
N GLY A 406 9.26 34.48 18.71
CA GLY A 406 9.59 33.74 19.92
C GLY A 406 8.89 32.38 20.02
N ILE A 407 8.72 31.89 21.26
CA ILE A 407 8.14 30.56 21.52
C ILE A 407 6.67 30.45 21.07
N LYS A 408 5.93 31.55 21.01
CA LYS A 408 4.52 31.56 20.55
C LYS A 408 4.37 31.15 19.09
N GLY A 409 5.40 31.36 18.26
CA GLY A 409 5.37 30.97 16.85
C GLY A 409 5.15 29.47 16.62
N PHE A 410 5.50 28.62 17.59
CA PHE A 410 5.36 27.17 17.46
C PHE A 410 3.94 26.66 17.67
N GLU A 411 3.03 27.45 18.23
CA GLU A 411 1.67 27.00 18.57
C GLU A 411 0.95 26.32 17.39
N ASN A 412 1.08 26.91 16.20
CA ASN A 412 0.50 26.40 14.95
C ASN A 412 1.54 25.79 14.00
N ASP A 413 2.81 25.68 14.43
CA ASP A 413 3.90 25.04 13.67
C ASP A 413 4.81 24.24 14.62
N PRO A 414 4.29 23.12 15.18
CA PRO A 414 4.97 22.37 16.21
C PRO A 414 6.18 21.60 15.65
N PRO A 415 7.28 21.46 16.43
CA PRO A 415 8.43 20.66 16.06
C PRO A 415 8.16 19.15 16.16
N LEU A 416 9.13 18.35 15.71
CA LEU A 416 9.22 16.93 16.05
C LEU A 416 9.46 16.71 17.55
N SER A 417 8.93 15.61 18.06
CA SER A 417 9.29 15.04 19.37
C SER A 417 10.64 14.32 19.30
N SER A 418 11.21 13.89 20.44
CA SER A 418 12.42 13.06 20.45
C SER A 418 12.20 11.73 19.74
N CYS A 419 11.03 11.12 19.85
CA CYS A 419 10.63 9.94 19.08
C CYS A 419 10.52 10.26 17.57
N GLY A 420 9.96 11.42 17.19
CA GLY A 420 9.91 11.86 15.80
C GLY A 420 11.31 12.06 15.19
N VAL A 421 12.25 12.55 16.00
CA VAL A 421 13.67 12.64 15.62
C VAL A 421 14.26 11.25 15.40
N PHE A 422 14.03 10.31 16.32
CA PHE A 422 14.48 8.92 16.20
C PHE A 422 13.93 8.24 14.94
N GLN A 423 12.62 8.35 14.67
CA GLN A 423 11.96 7.84 13.46
C GLN A 423 12.59 8.40 12.18
N SER A 424 12.92 9.69 12.17
CA SER A 424 13.52 10.33 11.00
C SER A 424 14.94 9.80 10.75
N ARG A 425 15.73 9.59 11.82
CA ARG A 425 17.08 9.05 11.70
C ARG A 425 17.10 7.60 11.23
N ILE A 426 16.31 6.73 11.85
CA ILE A 426 16.25 5.31 11.44
C ILE A 426 15.80 5.15 9.98
N THR A 427 14.91 6.04 9.51
CA THR A 427 14.52 6.10 8.08
C THR A 427 15.70 6.46 7.19
N GLY A 428 16.50 7.46 7.55
CA GLY A 428 17.70 7.83 6.80
C GLY A 428 18.77 6.73 6.79
N ALA A 429 18.98 6.05 7.93
CA ALA A 429 19.89 4.92 8.03
C ALA A 429 19.45 3.76 7.13
N ALA A 430 18.16 3.39 7.13
CA ALA A 430 17.63 2.37 6.25
C ALA A 430 17.77 2.74 4.75
N LEU A 431 17.60 4.02 4.40
CA LEU A 431 17.83 4.50 3.05
C LEU A 431 19.30 4.40 2.65
N LEU A 432 20.22 4.68 3.57
CA LEU A 432 21.66 4.49 3.35
C LEU A 432 21.98 3.01 3.07
N ASP A 433 21.48 2.11 3.91
CA ASP A 433 21.70 0.66 3.82
C ASP A 433 21.15 0.07 2.52
N SER A 434 20.04 0.62 2.01
CA SER A 434 19.45 0.20 0.74
C SER A 434 20.27 0.59 -0.50
N GLY A 435 21.29 1.45 -0.36
CA GLY A 435 22.05 2.00 -1.49
C GLY A 435 21.27 2.98 -2.37
N ALA A 436 20.14 3.52 -1.87
CA ALA A 436 19.30 4.45 -2.61
C ALA A 436 20.05 5.77 -2.91
N ARG A 437 20.13 6.14 -4.19
CA ARG A 437 20.76 7.39 -4.61
C ARG A 437 19.78 8.56 -4.58
N ILE A 438 19.81 9.33 -3.49
CA ILE A 438 19.03 10.57 -3.37
C ILE A 438 19.75 11.71 -4.13
N THR A 439 19.00 12.41 -4.97
CA THR A 439 19.53 13.49 -5.84
C THR A 439 18.91 14.85 -5.57
N SER A 440 17.73 14.90 -4.95
CA SER A 440 17.03 16.13 -4.58
C SER A 440 16.10 15.86 -3.41
N ALA A 441 15.92 16.85 -2.53
CA ALA A 441 15.01 16.76 -1.40
C ALA A 441 14.05 17.96 -1.42
N PHE A 442 12.75 17.68 -1.34
CA PHE A 442 11.68 18.67 -1.27
C PHE A 442 10.92 18.47 0.04
N THR A 443 10.49 19.57 0.65
CA THR A 443 9.74 19.50 1.92
C THR A 443 8.62 20.53 1.96
N SER A 444 7.56 20.20 2.68
CA SER A 444 6.53 21.16 3.09
C SER A 444 7.14 22.21 4.02
N PRO A 445 6.65 23.47 4.01
CA PRO A 445 7.21 24.53 4.86
C PRO A 445 6.94 24.36 6.37
N ALA A 446 6.16 23.36 6.78
CA ALA A 446 6.00 23.04 8.20
C ALA A 446 7.32 22.63 8.85
N LEU A 447 7.62 23.15 10.05
CA LEU A 447 8.89 22.90 10.75
C LEU A 447 9.19 21.40 10.90
N ARG A 448 8.19 20.61 11.31
CA ARG A 448 8.29 19.14 11.43
C ARG A 448 8.74 18.44 10.14
N CYS A 449 8.32 18.94 8.97
CA CYS A 449 8.69 18.40 7.67
C CYS A 449 10.14 18.76 7.33
N VAL A 450 10.55 20.00 7.60
CA VAL A 450 11.93 20.46 7.41
C VAL A 450 12.89 19.71 8.34
N GLN A 451 12.51 19.49 9.60
CA GLN A 451 13.27 18.69 10.57
C GLN A 451 13.42 17.24 10.14
N THR A 452 12.34 16.61 9.68
CA THR A 452 12.38 15.24 9.16
C THR A 452 13.36 15.12 7.99
N ALA A 453 13.28 16.05 7.03
CA ALA A 453 14.15 16.06 5.86
C ALA A 453 15.63 16.24 6.23
N LYS A 454 15.94 17.15 7.16
CA LYS A 454 17.31 17.34 7.67
C LYS A 454 17.88 16.06 8.27
N LEU A 455 17.13 15.43 9.17
CA LEU A 455 17.59 14.23 9.88
C LEU A 455 17.81 13.04 8.93
N ILE A 456 16.93 12.86 7.94
CA ILE A 456 17.13 11.84 6.90
C ILE A 456 18.41 12.12 6.10
N LEU A 457 18.66 13.38 5.72
CA LEU A 457 19.84 13.76 4.96
C LEU A 457 21.15 13.64 5.77
N GLU A 458 21.11 13.88 7.08
CA GLU A 458 22.23 13.68 7.99
C GLU A 458 22.67 12.21 8.04
N GLU A 459 21.72 11.28 8.21
CA GLU A 459 22.03 9.84 8.25
C GLU A 459 22.47 9.31 6.88
N LEU A 460 21.94 9.87 5.79
CA LEU A 460 22.41 9.60 4.43
C LEU A 460 23.79 10.18 4.13
N LYS A 461 24.35 11.02 5.01
CA LYS A 461 25.62 11.76 4.80
C LYS A 461 25.55 12.69 3.58
N LEU A 462 24.38 13.26 3.33
CA LEU A 462 24.07 14.14 2.19
C LEU A 462 23.68 15.56 2.62
N GLU A 463 23.67 15.86 3.92
CA GLU A 463 23.21 17.11 4.50
C GLU A 463 23.98 18.33 4.03
N LYS A 464 25.27 18.18 3.67
CA LYS A 464 26.10 19.26 3.08
C LYS A 464 26.00 19.34 1.56
N LYS A 465 25.58 18.25 0.92
CA LYS A 465 25.58 18.10 -0.55
C LYS A 465 24.25 18.47 -1.18
N ILE A 466 23.14 18.13 -0.52
CA ILE A 466 21.78 18.36 -1.01
C ILE A 466 21.15 19.47 -0.17
N LYS A 467 20.77 20.56 -0.83
CA LYS A 467 19.96 21.61 -0.21
C LYS A 467 18.48 21.20 -0.19
N ILE A 468 17.80 21.51 0.90
CA ILE A 468 16.38 21.24 1.12
C ILE A 468 15.55 22.30 0.39
N ARG A 469 14.74 21.90 -0.59
CA ARG A 469 13.84 22.79 -1.32
C ARG A 469 12.49 22.86 -0.61
N VAL A 470 12.19 24.02 -0.04
CA VAL A 470 10.91 24.23 0.66
C VAL A 470 9.82 24.56 -0.37
N GLU A 471 8.83 23.69 -0.51
CA GLU A 471 7.75 23.79 -1.50
C GLU A 471 6.39 23.99 -0.80
N PRO A 472 5.84 25.22 -0.81
CA PRO A 472 4.51 25.50 -0.27
C PRO A 472 3.38 24.67 -0.90
N GLY A 473 3.52 24.23 -2.15
CA GLY A 473 2.50 23.44 -2.85
C GLY A 473 2.26 22.04 -2.30
N ILE A 474 3.16 21.53 -1.46
CA ILE A 474 3.00 20.25 -0.75
C ILE A 474 2.68 20.46 0.73
N PHE A 475 2.22 21.66 1.11
CA PHE A 475 1.67 21.91 2.44
C PHE A 475 0.33 21.18 2.63
N GLU A 476 -0.04 20.90 3.88
CA GLU A 476 -1.28 20.20 4.20
C GLU A 476 -2.52 21.02 3.79
N TRP A 477 -3.63 20.32 3.57
CA TRP A 477 -4.87 20.95 3.12
C TRP A 477 -5.49 21.83 4.22
N THR A 478 -5.65 23.14 3.95
CA THR A 478 -6.08 24.13 4.94
C THR A 478 -7.59 24.35 5.04
N LYS A 479 -8.44 23.52 4.41
CA LYS A 479 -9.86 23.85 4.15
C LYS A 479 -10.86 23.47 5.26
N TRP A 480 -10.44 23.09 6.47
CA TRP A 480 -11.37 22.56 7.50
C TRP A 480 -11.56 23.39 8.77
N GLU A 481 -11.04 24.60 8.88
CA GLU A 481 -11.42 25.47 10.01
C GLU A 481 -11.62 26.94 9.57
N PRO A 482 -12.86 27.45 9.54
CA PRO A 482 -13.11 28.87 9.32
C PRO A 482 -12.43 29.68 10.42
N GLY A 483 -11.49 30.55 10.05
CA GLY A 483 -10.90 31.53 10.98
C GLY A 483 -9.52 31.22 11.56
N LYS A 484 -8.87 30.09 11.25
CA LYS A 484 -7.44 29.91 11.58
C LYS A 484 -6.57 30.71 10.61
N ALA A 485 -5.82 31.68 11.16
CA ALA A 485 -4.78 32.39 10.43
C ALA A 485 -3.78 31.40 9.81
N THR A 486 -3.21 31.73 8.65
CA THR A 486 -2.11 30.95 8.07
C THR A 486 -1.05 30.73 9.15
N PRO A 487 -0.59 29.47 9.37
CA PRO A 487 0.42 29.20 10.37
C PRO A 487 1.60 30.15 10.17
N ALA A 488 2.09 30.74 11.26
CA ALA A 488 3.35 31.44 11.21
C ALA A 488 4.41 30.37 10.97
N LEU A 489 4.81 30.16 9.72
CA LEU A 489 5.88 29.24 9.32
C LEU A 489 7.22 29.97 9.42
N MET A 490 8.32 29.22 9.57
CA MET A 490 9.66 29.83 9.58
C MET A 490 10.04 30.34 8.18
N SER A 491 10.69 31.50 8.12
CA SER A 491 11.26 32.00 6.86
C SER A 491 12.49 31.18 6.42
N LEU A 492 12.91 31.29 5.16
CA LEU A 492 14.11 30.59 4.69
C LEU A 492 15.37 31.06 5.43
N GLU A 493 15.42 32.33 5.81
CA GLU A 493 16.48 32.93 6.62
C GLU A 493 16.48 32.34 8.03
N GLU A 494 15.31 32.29 8.69
CA GLU A 494 15.17 31.69 10.03
C GLU A 494 15.55 30.20 10.02
N LEU A 495 15.18 29.45 8.97
CA LEU A 495 15.58 28.05 8.81
C LEU A 495 17.11 27.93 8.62
N LYS A 496 17.72 28.82 7.86
CA LYS A 496 19.17 28.83 7.67
C LYS A 496 19.91 29.15 8.97
N GLU A 497 19.44 30.13 9.74
CA GLU A 497 19.96 30.46 11.07
C GLU A 497 19.80 29.30 12.06
N ALA A 498 18.73 28.52 11.94
CA ALA A 498 18.50 27.30 12.71
C ALA A 498 19.29 26.09 12.18
N ASN A 499 20.29 26.32 11.30
CA ASN A 499 21.18 25.31 10.74
C ASN A 499 20.44 24.23 9.92
N PHE A 500 19.41 24.63 9.17
CA PHE A 500 18.84 23.82 8.10
C PHE A 500 19.49 24.22 6.77
N ASN A 501 20.03 23.24 6.03
CA ASN A 501 20.64 23.49 4.73
C ASN A 501 19.57 23.69 3.63
N VAL A 502 18.82 24.79 3.71
CA VAL A 502 17.74 25.12 2.78
C VAL A 502 18.25 25.79 1.50
N ASP A 503 17.56 25.54 0.39
CA ASP A 503 17.84 26.14 -0.91
C ASP A 503 17.16 27.51 -1.04
N THR A 504 17.90 28.59 -0.81
CA THR A 504 17.39 29.97 -0.93
C THR A 504 17.14 30.41 -2.37
N ASP A 505 17.73 29.70 -3.34
CA ASP A 505 17.60 30.01 -4.77
C ASP A 505 16.41 29.27 -5.40
N TYR A 506 15.80 28.34 -4.64
CA TYR A 506 14.63 27.58 -5.09
C TYR A 506 13.40 28.48 -5.22
N ARG A 507 12.80 28.49 -6.41
CA ARG A 507 11.54 29.19 -6.68
C ARG A 507 10.39 28.20 -6.79
N SER A 508 9.45 28.27 -5.86
CA SER A 508 8.18 27.51 -5.95
C SER A 508 7.31 28.04 -7.09
N LEU A 509 6.65 27.14 -7.81
CA LEU A 509 5.70 27.46 -8.89
C LEU A 509 4.48 28.25 -8.39
N LEU A 510 4.11 28.14 -7.12
CA LEU A 510 2.98 28.86 -6.51
C LEU A 510 3.29 30.33 -6.16
N TRP A 511 4.56 30.70 -6.06
CA TRP A 511 4.96 32.09 -5.81
C TRP A 511 4.80 32.99 -7.05
N VAL A 512 4.91 32.43 -8.26
CA VAL A 512 4.76 33.20 -9.52
C VAL A 512 3.29 33.54 -9.79
N CYS A 513 2.34 32.68 -9.40
CA CYS A 513 0.91 32.95 -9.56
C CYS A 513 0.33 33.95 -8.54
N ALA A 514 1.00 34.16 -7.40
CA ALA A 514 0.56 35.11 -6.37
C ALA A 514 0.99 36.57 -6.66
N SER A 515 2.01 36.79 -7.50
CA SER A 515 2.45 38.15 -7.89
C SER A 515 1.66 38.77 -9.04
N VAL A 516 0.76 38.03 -9.69
CA VAL A 516 -0.16 38.57 -10.72
C VAL A 516 -1.58 38.67 -10.13
N LYS A 517 -1.76 39.56 -9.15
CA LYS A 517 -3.05 40.20 -8.78
C LYS A 517 -2.85 41.14 -7.58
N LYS A 518 -2.12 42.23 -7.81
CA LYS A 518 -2.39 43.52 -7.15
C LYS A 518 -2.51 44.57 -8.24
N THR A 519 -3.64 44.55 -8.94
CA THR A 519 -4.16 45.75 -9.59
C THR A 519 -5.09 46.41 -8.59
N ASP A 520 -4.70 47.62 -8.20
CA ASP A 520 -5.41 48.48 -7.26
C ASP A 520 -6.89 48.63 -7.64
N ARG A 521 -7.77 48.46 -6.65
CA ARG A 521 -9.06 49.15 -6.65
C ARG A 521 -8.79 50.63 -6.39
N LYS A 522 -8.63 51.43 -7.45
CA LYS A 522 -8.88 52.87 -7.36
C LYS A 522 -10.38 53.12 -7.46
N GLY A 523 -10.87 53.89 -6.50
CA GLY A 523 -12.27 54.28 -6.37
C GLY A 523 -12.76 55.19 -7.51
N ASN A 524 -14.08 55.37 -7.52
CA ASN A 524 -14.85 56.26 -8.37
C ASN A 524 -14.16 57.61 -8.65
N GLY A 525 -14.20 58.02 -9.92
CA GLY A 525 -13.97 59.40 -10.35
C GLY A 525 -14.09 59.50 -11.86
N SER A 526 -15.04 60.31 -12.31
CA SER A 526 -15.34 60.65 -13.71
C SER A 526 -14.16 61.33 -14.42
N TRP A 527 -14.05 61.04 -15.73
CA TRP A 527 -13.16 61.57 -16.77
C TRP A 527 -11.75 60.98 -16.84
#